data_AF-A0A842S629-F1
#
_entry.id   AF-A0A842S629-F1
#
_cell.length_a   1.000
_cell.length_b   1.000
_cell.length_c   1.000
_cell.angle_alpha   90.00
_cell.angle_beta   90.00
_cell.angle_gamma   90.00
#
_symmetry.space_group_name_H-M   'P 1'
#
loop_
_entity.id
_entity.type
_entity.pdbx_description
1 polymer ?
#
loop_
_entity_poly.entity_id
_entity_poly.type
_entity_poly.pdbx_seq_one_letter_code
_entity_poly.pdbx_strand_id
1 'polypeptide(L)'
;MIFISIPATLREGPRTTNTLAKKKYLIVYFLLIILGAQPSIIWFWFYWQLFRHESFIFYTLFPLALIICIILLIYGSAFIAKIFLMLTNKIHKPKEGVFSRNKNDKDYCYWSLRSVIRKWPVWLARQLSIPAIERSMLRLFGVSIGKNCALHEGWVDCEFIEIANNFKLGQGSIISSSLQIQDKLILKKIVIKSNVTVGIHSIILPGTTMENNSVLDANSTSAIGMTLDSNRVYRGAPARKVLDTEKLEQELSFYKDLIFTNYEINSLKEEDLQEKSKELAIPFHLYIASGWLIIGFSFIIPGFLFFLYVFGVLEPNLLNIPLNFSNIFSFERILHLILVPVIFVSIYLLHLFFVALFTRWFYRFADKRGPNEGVFDRNLNKESKILDYYHFRSFLFKYPIYVFTRSPFPWLINWELRFLGSNKIGKGTVIEESFLHSHIDFGRNNYLGTYTHITNHLVDGVYGKENLTFYGPKLGDNVIFESLTGALPGTEVNDNSTFLPIGSTVKLDKLNGDAIYSGFPARKLNEKEIIKLLGERIQDEK
;
A
#
# COMPACT_ATOMS: atom_id res chain seq x y z
N MET A 1 15.61 -26.95 0.23
CA MET A 1 15.05 -25.76 0.94
C MET A 1 14.41 -24.88 -0.13
N ILE A 2 13.12 -25.05 -0.40
CA ILE A 2 12.42 -24.25 -1.41
C ILE A 2 12.22 -22.86 -0.79
N PHE A 3 13.09 -21.92 -1.17
CA PHE A 3 12.82 -20.50 -0.91
C PHE A 3 11.58 -20.14 -1.71
N ILE A 4 10.40 -20.19 -1.07
CA ILE A 4 9.22 -19.52 -1.60
C ILE A 4 9.62 -18.05 -1.66
N SER A 5 9.90 -17.56 -2.88
CA SER A 5 10.14 -16.16 -3.13
C SER A 5 8.85 -15.43 -2.78
N ILE A 6 8.76 -14.88 -1.57
CA ILE A 6 7.71 -13.94 -1.23
C ILE A 6 7.88 -12.79 -2.23
N PRO A 7 6.90 -12.52 -3.12
CA PRO A 7 6.98 -11.38 -4.01
C PRO A 7 7.29 -10.13 -3.19
N ALA A 8 8.29 -9.35 -3.61
CA ALA A 8 8.73 -8.14 -2.92
C ALA A 8 7.58 -7.12 -2.65
N THR A 9 6.46 -7.28 -3.33
CA THR A 9 5.22 -6.52 -3.21
C THR A 9 4.38 -6.83 -1.96
N LEU A 10 4.57 -7.97 -1.29
CA LEU A 10 3.76 -8.35 -0.12
C LEU A 10 4.23 -7.73 1.21
N ARG A 11 5.34 -6.98 1.23
CA ARG A 11 5.79 -6.26 2.44
C ARG A 11 5.13 -4.89 2.59
N GLU A 12 3.85 -4.74 2.23
CA GLU A 12 2.88 -3.65 2.47
C GLU A 12 3.30 -2.17 2.80
N GLY A 13 2.75 -1.20 2.07
CA GLY A 13 2.93 0.26 2.14
C GLY A 13 2.07 0.99 3.20
N PRO A 14 1.87 2.32 3.16
CA PRO A 14 1.28 3.07 4.27
C PRO A 14 -0.19 2.69 4.57
N ARG A 15 -0.53 2.26 5.80
CA ARG A 15 -1.88 1.77 6.27
C ARG A 15 -2.99 2.83 6.39
N THR A 16 -2.81 3.96 5.73
CA THR A 16 -3.80 5.03 5.73
C THR A 16 -4.05 5.38 4.28
N THR A 17 -5.32 5.59 3.93
CA THR A 17 -5.70 6.01 2.59
C THR A 17 -4.85 7.17 2.08
N ASN A 18 -4.50 7.13 0.80
CA ASN A 18 -3.86 8.19 0.04
C ASN A 18 -4.86 9.29 -0.36
N THR A 19 -6.15 9.12 -0.06
CA THR A 19 -7.19 10.12 -0.33
C THR A 19 -6.84 11.46 0.31
N LEU A 20 -6.64 12.47 -0.55
CA LEU A 20 -6.29 13.84 -0.18
C LEU A 20 -7.41 14.80 -0.61
N ALA A 21 -8.42 14.96 0.24
CA ALA A 21 -9.58 15.79 -0.06
C ALA A 21 -9.20 17.25 -0.38
N LYS A 22 -8.21 17.81 0.35
CA LYS A 22 -7.70 19.17 0.15
C LYS A 22 -6.17 19.18 0.11
N LYS A 23 -5.58 19.78 -0.93
CA LYS A 23 -4.12 19.90 -1.09
C LYS A 23 -3.43 20.59 0.09
N LYS A 24 -4.10 21.55 0.74
CA LYS A 24 -3.56 22.25 1.93
C LYS A 24 -3.26 21.33 3.12
N TYR A 25 -3.80 20.12 3.16
CA TYR A 25 -3.46 19.15 4.22
C TYR A 25 -2.00 18.69 4.14
N LEU A 26 -1.32 18.86 3.00
CA LEU A 26 0.12 18.65 2.92
C LEU A 26 0.90 19.60 3.83
N ILE A 27 0.40 20.81 4.12
CA ILE A 27 1.03 21.71 5.09
C ILE A 27 1.06 21.06 6.48
N VAL A 28 -0.07 20.46 6.89
CA VAL A 28 -0.15 19.70 8.15
C VAL A 28 0.82 18.51 8.13
N TYR A 29 0.91 17.80 7.00
CA TYR A 29 1.83 16.68 6.82
C TYR A 29 3.31 17.10 7.00
N PHE A 30 3.74 18.21 6.39
CA PHE A 30 5.11 18.71 6.54
C PHE A 30 5.40 19.23 7.95
N LEU A 31 4.44 19.93 8.58
CA LEU A 31 4.58 20.35 9.98
C LEU A 31 4.75 19.15 10.92
N LEU A 32 4.03 18.04 10.67
CA LEU A 32 4.18 16.80 11.43
C LEU A 32 5.58 16.19 11.29
N ILE A 33 6.15 16.18 10.07
CA ILE A 33 7.52 15.70 9.83
C ILE A 33 8.52 16.58 10.60
N ILE A 34 8.40 17.90 10.48
CA ILE A 34 9.32 18.85 11.11
C ILE A 34 9.27 18.70 12.64
N LEU A 35 8.09 18.80 13.24
CA LEU A 35 7.93 18.73 14.69
C LEU A 35 8.21 17.33 15.24
N GLY A 36 7.82 16.28 14.51
CA GLY A 36 8.00 14.89 14.90
C GLY A 36 9.45 14.43 14.91
N ALA A 37 10.31 15.04 14.10
CA ALA A 37 11.74 14.70 14.00
C ALA A 37 12.59 15.26 15.15
N GLN A 38 12.10 16.26 15.90
CA GLN A 38 12.91 16.98 16.88
C GLN A 38 13.55 16.09 17.96
N PRO A 39 12.84 15.11 18.57
CA PRO A 39 13.46 14.20 19.54
C PRO A 39 14.63 13.40 18.96
N SER A 40 14.54 12.98 17.69
CA SER A 40 15.60 12.23 17.02
C SER A 40 16.83 13.11 16.72
N ILE A 41 16.61 14.37 16.34
CA ILE A 41 17.69 15.33 16.06
C ILE A 41 18.43 15.68 17.35
N ILE A 42 17.70 15.94 18.43
CA ILE A 42 18.29 16.25 19.75
C ILE A 42 19.09 15.06 20.28
N TRP A 43 18.58 13.83 20.12
CA TRP A 43 19.32 12.62 20.49
C TRP A 43 20.59 12.45 19.66
N PHE A 44 20.52 12.66 18.35
CA PHE A 44 21.71 12.57 17.50
C PHE A 44 22.75 13.63 17.87
N TRP A 45 22.31 14.86 18.17
CA TRP A 45 23.16 15.93 18.68
C TRP A 45 23.84 15.54 20.01
N PHE A 46 23.09 14.97 20.96
CA PHE A 46 23.65 14.46 22.20
C PHE A 46 24.71 13.37 21.96
N TYR A 47 24.38 12.36 21.15
CA TYR A 47 25.29 11.26 20.83
C TYR A 47 26.57 11.76 20.16
N TRP A 48 26.46 12.75 19.26
CA TRP A 48 27.61 13.38 18.60
C TRP A 48 28.62 13.93 19.61
N GLN A 49 28.16 14.46 20.74
CA GLN A 49 29.02 15.05 21.78
C GLN A 49 29.55 14.04 22.79
N LEU A 50 28.88 12.90 22.92
CA LEU A 50 29.21 11.90 23.93
C LEU A 50 30.55 11.21 23.65
N PHE A 51 30.91 11.05 22.38
CA PHE A 51 32.15 10.41 21.95
C PHE A 51 32.91 11.29 20.96
N ARG A 52 34.24 11.35 21.07
CA ARG A 52 35.08 12.01 20.07
C ARG A 52 34.93 11.31 18.71
N HIS A 53 34.80 12.07 17.62
CA HIS A 53 34.57 11.55 16.26
C HIS A 53 35.70 10.65 15.73
N GLU A 54 36.91 10.81 16.27
CA GLU A 54 38.07 9.97 15.93
C GLU A 54 38.13 8.67 16.75
N SER A 55 37.26 8.51 17.75
CA SER A 55 37.26 7.35 18.62
C SER A 55 36.62 6.15 17.95
N PHE A 56 37.27 4.99 18.07
CA PHE A 56 36.70 3.70 17.69
C PHE A 56 35.33 3.42 18.37
N ILE A 57 35.13 3.94 19.59
CA ILE A 57 33.89 3.77 20.35
C ILE A 57 32.71 4.48 19.67
N PHE A 58 32.94 5.64 19.05
CA PHE A 58 31.91 6.37 18.29
C PHE A 58 31.34 5.43 17.22
N TYR A 59 32.17 4.98 16.28
CA TYR A 59 31.71 4.14 15.17
C TYR A 59 31.12 2.80 15.60
N THR A 60 31.62 2.21 16.70
CA THR A 60 31.09 0.95 17.24
C THR A 60 29.66 1.12 17.77
N LEU A 61 29.36 2.25 18.42
CA LEU A 61 28.04 2.52 19.00
C LEU A 61 27.07 3.23 18.03
N PHE A 62 27.57 3.72 16.90
CA PHE A 62 26.76 4.45 15.91
C PHE A 62 25.52 3.68 15.43
N PRO A 63 25.59 2.37 15.11
CA PRO A 63 24.40 1.62 14.73
C PRO A 63 23.32 1.59 15.83
N LEU A 64 23.72 1.44 17.09
CA LEU A 64 22.79 1.48 18.22
C LEU A 64 22.18 2.87 18.39
N ALA A 65 22.98 3.93 18.25
CA ALA A 65 22.50 5.30 18.28
C ALA A 65 21.48 5.58 17.17
N LEU A 66 21.69 5.05 15.96
CA LEU A 66 20.73 5.16 14.85
C LEU A 66 19.43 4.40 15.12
N ILE A 67 19.47 3.21 15.71
CA ILE A 67 18.25 2.49 16.10
C ILE A 67 17.44 3.33 17.09
N ILE A 68 18.11 3.93 18.08
CA ILE A 68 17.46 4.84 19.03
C ILE A 68 16.90 6.08 18.31
N CYS A 69 17.64 6.69 17.37
CA CYS A 69 17.16 7.80 16.54
C CYS A 69 15.83 7.43 15.84
N ILE A 70 15.76 6.26 15.22
CA ILE A 70 14.56 5.81 14.47
C ILE A 70 13.39 5.59 15.42
N ILE A 71 13.60 4.96 16.58
CA ILE A 71 12.55 4.77 17.59
C ILE A 71 12.04 6.13 18.09
N LEU A 72 12.93 7.07 18.39
CA LEU A 72 12.57 8.43 18.80
C LEU A 72 11.83 9.20 17.70
N LEU A 73 12.20 9.01 16.43
CA LEU A 73 11.51 9.60 15.29
C LEU A 73 10.09 9.05 15.17
N ILE A 74 9.89 7.74 15.31
CA ILE A 74 8.56 7.10 15.28
C ILE A 74 7.68 7.65 16.40
N TYR A 75 8.12 7.56 17.65
CA TYR A 75 7.30 7.96 18.79
C TYR A 75 7.15 9.48 18.94
N GLY A 76 8.17 10.26 18.57
CA GLY A 76 8.08 11.72 18.47
C GLY A 76 7.03 12.15 17.44
N SER A 77 7.07 11.56 16.25
CA SER A 77 6.07 11.79 15.19
C SER A 77 4.67 11.35 15.62
N ALA A 78 4.56 10.20 16.30
CA ALA A 78 3.29 9.68 16.78
C ALA A 78 2.68 10.57 17.86
N PHE A 79 3.49 11.12 18.76
CA PHE A 79 3.07 12.07 19.78
C PHE A 79 2.54 13.37 19.18
N ILE A 80 3.27 13.98 18.24
CA ILE A 80 2.78 15.19 17.54
C ILE A 80 1.50 14.88 16.76
N ALA A 81 1.45 13.76 16.05
CA ALA A 81 0.23 13.34 15.35
C ALA A 81 -0.97 13.18 16.31
N LYS A 82 -0.76 12.64 17.51
CA LYS A 82 -1.81 12.54 18.55
C LYS A 82 -2.32 13.91 18.98
N ILE A 83 -1.44 14.90 19.15
CA ILE A 83 -1.83 16.29 19.45
C ILE A 83 -2.69 16.85 18.31
N PHE A 84 -2.23 16.72 17.07
CA PHE A 84 -2.96 17.21 15.89
C PHE A 84 -4.31 16.52 15.73
N LEU A 85 -4.40 15.22 15.98
CA LEU A 85 -5.68 14.49 16.02
C LEU A 85 -6.59 15.00 17.13
N MET A 86 -6.07 15.26 18.33
CA MET A 86 -6.86 15.81 19.44
C MET A 86 -7.43 17.18 19.07
N LEU A 87 -6.63 18.08 18.48
CA LEU A 87 -7.07 19.39 18.00
C LEU A 87 -8.12 19.24 16.89
N THR A 88 -7.86 18.36 15.93
CA THR A 88 -8.79 18.08 14.82
C THR A 88 -10.13 17.54 15.33
N ASN A 89 -10.10 16.61 16.29
CA ASN A 89 -11.30 16.01 16.90
C ASN A 89 -12.07 16.99 17.79
N LYS A 90 -11.42 18.01 18.37
CA LYS A 90 -12.11 19.11 19.05
C LYS A 90 -12.90 19.97 18.07
N ILE A 91 -12.38 20.18 16.85
CA ILE A 91 -13.04 20.96 15.81
C ILE A 91 -14.17 20.15 15.15
N HIS A 92 -13.88 18.91 14.77
CA HIS A 92 -14.84 18.02 14.12
C HIS A 92 -14.58 16.56 14.51
N LYS A 93 -15.48 16.01 15.33
CA LYS A 93 -15.38 14.64 15.82
C LYS A 93 -15.56 13.63 14.67
N PRO A 94 -14.88 12.47 14.72
CA PRO A 94 -15.16 11.38 13.80
C PRO A 94 -16.60 10.89 14.01
N LYS A 95 -17.33 10.66 12.92
CA LYS A 95 -18.70 10.15 12.91
C LYS A 95 -18.83 8.97 11.98
N GLU A 96 -19.67 8.02 12.38
CA GLU A 96 -20.17 6.97 11.50
C GLU A 96 -21.28 7.55 10.63
N GLY A 97 -21.44 7.03 9.42
CA GLY A 97 -22.46 7.50 8.48
C GLY A 97 -22.06 7.31 7.02
N VAL A 98 -22.89 7.85 6.15
CA VAL A 98 -22.66 7.92 4.71
C VAL A 98 -22.45 9.40 4.38
N PHE A 99 -21.34 9.71 3.73
CA PHE A 99 -20.91 11.07 3.46
C PHE A 99 -20.68 11.25 1.98
N SER A 100 -20.90 12.45 1.45
CA SER A 100 -20.58 12.71 0.06
C SER A 100 -19.06 12.86 -0.11
N ARG A 101 -18.51 12.23 -1.15
CA ARG A 101 -17.09 12.18 -1.53
C ARG A 101 -16.66 13.48 -2.21
N ASN A 102 -17.14 14.61 -1.72
CA ASN A 102 -16.96 15.93 -2.28
C ASN A 102 -16.23 16.87 -1.28
N LYS A 103 -15.65 17.97 -1.78
CA LYS A 103 -14.83 18.88 -0.95
C LYS A 103 -15.63 19.80 -0.01
N ASN A 104 -16.95 19.81 -0.16
CA ASN A 104 -17.89 20.61 0.62
C ASN A 104 -18.39 19.84 1.83
N ASP A 105 -18.46 18.51 1.74
CA ASP A 105 -18.75 17.62 2.84
C ASP A 105 -17.63 17.67 3.88
N LYS A 106 -17.98 18.14 5.08
CA LYS A 106 -17.03 18.31 6.18
C LYS A 106 -16.57 16.95 6.70
N ASP A 107 -17.45 15.99 6.84
CA ASP A 107 -17.14 14.67 7.39
C ASP A 107 -16.13 13.93 6.51
N TYR A 108 -16.31 13.94 5.18
CA TYR A 108 -15.33 13.43 4.21
C TYR A 108 -13.98 14.17 4.33
N CYS A 109 -14.01 15.50 4.40
CA CYS A 109 -12.81 16.32 4.47
C CYS A 109 -12.01 16.10 5.76
N TYR A 110 -12.69 15.93 6.89
CA TYR A 110 -12.05 15.69 8.19
C TYR A 110 -11.59 14.24 8.34
N TRP A 111 -12.30 13.26 7.77
CA TRP A 111 -11.79 11.88 7.64
C TRP A 111 -10.46 11.86 6.87
N SER A 112 -10.40 12.48 5.70
CA SER A 112 -9.17 12.58 4.90
C SER A 112 -8.05 13.31 5.66
N LEU A 113 -8.35 14.40 6.38
CA LEU A 113 -7.37 15.11 7.21
C LEU A 113 -6.80 14.21 8.33
N ARG A 114 -7.66 13.47 9.04
CA ARG A 114 -7.19 12.55 10.09
C ARG A 114 -6.33 11.41 9.52
N SER A 115 -6.65 10.92 8.32
CA SER A 115 -5.80 9.96 7.59
C SER A 115 -4.42 10.55 7.24
N VAL A 116 -4.37 11.81 6.78
CA VAL A 116 -3.10 12.53 6.52
C VAL A 116 -2.26 12.68 7.80
N ILE A 117 -2.90 13.05 8.93
CA ILE A 117 -2.18 13.23 10.21
C ILE A 117 -1.52 11.93 10.68
N ARG A 118 -2.19 10.79 10.49
CA ARG A 118 -1.69 9.47 10.91
C ARG A 118 -0.63 8.90 9.96
N LYS A 119 -0.61 9.33 8.70
CA LYS A 119 0.18 8.68 7.65
C LYS A 119 1.68 8.62 7.95
N TRP A 120 2.29 9.73 8.40
CA TRP A 120 3.73 9.79 8.64
C TRP A 120 4.22 8.83 9.74
N PRO A 121 3.70 8.88 10.99
CA PRO A 121 4.14 7.95 12.04
C PRO A 121 3.81 6.48 11.74
N VAL A 122 2.66 6.21 11.09
CA VAL A 122 2.30 4.85 10.66
C VAL A 122 3.28 4.35 9.59
N TRP A 123 3.62 5.19 8.61
CA TRP A 123 4.59 4.85 7.57
C TRP A 123 5.98 4.56 8.17
N LEU A 124 6.45 5.38 9.12
CA LEU A 124 7.73 5.17 9.83
C LEU A 124 7.75 3.84 10.59
N ALA A 125 6.71 3.56 11.39
CA ALA A 125 6.63 2.35 12.18
C ALA A 125 6.73 1.06 11.33
N ARG A 126 6.19 1.10 10.11
CA ARG A 126 6.24 -0.02 9.17
C ARG A 126 7.62 -0.28 8.56
N GLN A 127 8.47 0.75 8.45
CA GLN A 127 9.81 0.55 7.88
C GLN A 127 10.65 -0.43 8.70
N LEU A 128 10.38 -0.53 10.01
CA LEU A 128 11.02 -1.52 10.88
C LEU A 128 10.37 -2.91 10.83
N SER A 129 9.11 -2.99 10.36
CA SER A 129 8.32 -4.23 10.34
C SER A 129 8.28 -4.97 11.69
N ILE A 130 8.23 -4.21 12.80
CA ILE A 130 8.15 -4.76 14.16
C ILE A 130 6.69 -4.76 14.62
N PRO A 131 6.04 -5.94 14.80
CA PRO A 131 4.62 -6.03 15.14
C PRO A 131 4.23 -5.26 16.41
N ALA A 132 5.12 -5.18 17.40
CA ALA A 132 4.85 -4.45 18.64
C ALA A 132 4.71 -2.93 18.42
N ILE A 133 5.57 -2.34 17.58
CA ILE A 133 5.54 -0.91 17.27
C ILE A 133 4.26 -0.60 16.49
N GLU A 134 3.93 -1.40 15.48
CA GLU A 134 2.71 -1.23 14.69
C GLU A 134 1.42 -1.30 15.53
N ARG A 135 1.32 -2.30 16.42
CA ARG A 135 0.18 -2.38 17.36
C ARG A 135 0.11 -1.16 18.28
N SER A 136 1.26 -0.64 18.72
CA SER A 136 1.30 0.58 19.54
C SER A 136 0.80 1.80 18.78
N MET A 137 1.12 1.92 17.48
CA MET A 137 0.61 3.00 16.62
C MET A 137 -0.91 2.92 16.44
N LEU A 138 -1.45 1.74 16.12
CA LEU A 138 -2.89 1.54 15.97
C LEU A 138 -3.65 1.92 17.26
N ARG A 139 -3.15 1.46 18.43
CA ARG A 139 -3.73 1.83 19.74
C ARG A 139 -3.69 3.33 20.00
N LEU A 140 -2.56 3.97 19.72
CA LEU A 140 -2.41 5.42 19.91
C LEU A 140 -3.43 6.20 19.07
N PHE A 141 -3.74 5.74 17.87
CA PHE A 141 -4.61 6.43 16.92
C PHE A 141 -6.10 6.13 17.03
N GLY A 142 -6.49 5.24 17.95
CA GLY A 142 -7.89 5.04 18.36
C GLY A 142 -8.44 3.64 18.12
N VAL A 143 -7.61 2.68 17.70
CA VAL A 143 -8.01 1.27 17.56
C VAL A 143 -7.89 0.56 18.89
N SER A 144 -8.97 -0.05 19.38
CA SER A 144 -8.89 -0.90 20.57
C SER A 144 -8.38 -2.29 20.16
N ILE A 145 -7.29 -2.76 20.77
CA ILE A 145 -6.69 -4.06 20.44
C ILE A 145 -6.39 -4.81 21.74
N GLY A 146 -7.01 -5.96 21.93
CA GLY A 146 -6.79 -6.85 23.06
C GLY A 146 -5.42 -7.54 23.07
N LYS A 147 -5.31 -8.63 23.82
CA LYS A 147 -4.10 -9.43 23.96
C LYS A 147 -3.98 -10.46 22.82
N ASN A 148 -2.76 -10.90 22.52
CA ASN A 148 -2.47 -11.97 21.56
C ASN A 148 -3.09 -11.78 20.17
N CYS A 149 -3.00 -10.57 19.62
CA CYS A 149 -3.51 -10.26 18.28
C CYS A 149 -2.38 -10.24 17.25
N ALA A 150 -2.55 -10.99 16.16
CA ALA A 150 -1.67 -11.00 14.99
C ALA A 150 -2.29 -10.15 13.86
N LEU A 151 -1.69 -8.99 13.58
CA LEU A 151 -2.18 -7.98 12.63
C LEU A 151 -1.15 -7.56 11.58
N HIS A 152 0.08 -8.10 11.66
CA HIS A 152 1.23 -7.54 10.96
C HIS A 152 1.14 -7.71 9.43
N GLU A 153 0.50 -8.79 8.97
CA GLU A 153 0.47 -9.23 7.57
C GLU A 153 -0.76 -8.73 6.79
N GLY A 154 -1.56 -7.84 7.38
CA GLY A 154 -2.75 -7.29 6.75
C GLY A 154 -2.85 -5.77 6.89
N TRP A 155 -3.76 -5.20 6.10
CA TRP A 155 -4.13 -3.80 6.17
C TRP A 155 -5.19 -3.58 7.23
N VAL A 156 -4.97 -2.64 8.14
CA VAL A 156 -5.91 -2.29 9.21
C VAL A 156 -6.07 -0.78 9.27
N ASP A 157 -7.29 -0.30 9.09
CA ASP A 157 -7.59 1.12 9.23
C ASP A 157 -7.30 1.61 10.66
N CYS A 158 -6.99 2.90 10.81
CA CYS A 158 -6.57 3.49 12.09
C CYS A 158 -7.71 4.14 12.89
N GLU A 159 -8.98 3.93 12.50
CA GLU A 159 -10.16 4.54 13.12
C GLU A 159 -11.33 3.54 13.06
N PHE A 160 -12.28 3.62 14.00
CA PHE A 160 -13.51 2.83 14.01
C PHE A 160 -13.32 1.29 14.04
N ILE A 161 -12.31 0.79 14.73
CA ILE A 161 -12.06 -0.65 14.88
C ILE A 161 -11.84 -1.01 16.36
N GLU A 162 -12.54 -2.05 16.80
CA GLU A 162 -12.34 -2.69 18.11
C GLU A 162 -12.08 -4.18 17.94
N ILE A 163 -10.99 -4.65 18.52
CA ILE A 163 -10.54 -6.05 18.47
C ILE A 163 -10.32 -6.53 19.90
N ALA A 164 -10.99 -7.61 20.29
CA ALA A 164 -10.83 -8.25 21.59
C ALA A 164 -9.56 -9.13 21.63
N ASN A 165 -9.56 -10.23 22.39
CA ASN A 165 -8.37 -11.05 22.61
C ASN A 165 -8.25 -12.19 21.57
N ASN A 166 -7.02 -12.65 21.32
CA ASN A 166 -6.73 -13.82 20.47
C ASN A 166 -7.26 -13.70 19.04
N PHE A 167 -6.99 -12.58 18.37
CA PHE A 167 -7.37 -12.36 16.98
C PHE A 167 -6.24 -12.71 16.01
N LYS A 168 -6.58 -13.35 14.88
CA LYS A 168 -5.64 -13.68 13.80
C LYS A 168 -6.13 -13.09 12.48
N LEU A 169 -5.33 -12.21 11.89
CA LEU A 169 -5.54 -11.68 10.55
C LEU A 169 -4.58 -12.37 9.57
N GLY A 170 -5.14 -13.04 8.56
CA GLY A 170 -4.38 -13.68 7.50
C GLY A 170 -3.65 -12.67 6.61
N GLN A 171 -2.60 -13.15 5.95
CA GLN A 171 -1.82 -12.35 5.01
C GLN A 171 -2.67 -11.77 3.87
N GLY A 172 -2.44 -10.50 3.54
CA GLY A 172 -3.13 -9.82 2.45
C GLY A 172 -4.60 -9.51 2.73
N SER A 173 -5.06 -9.73 3.97
CA SER A 173 -6.41 -9.42 4.40
C SER A 173 -6.54 -7.97 4.86
N ILE A 174 -7.76 -7.43 4.78
CA ILE A 174 -8.04 -6.02 4.99
C ILE A 174 -9.17 -5.86 6.01
N ILE A 175 -8.93 -5.07 7.05
CA ILE A 175 -9.96 -4.56 7.96
C ILE A 175 -10.20 -3.10 7.60
N SER A 176 -11.29 -2.82 6.88
CA SER A 176 -11.59 -1.46 6.44
C SER A 176 -12.88 -0.93 7.04
N SER A 177 -12.74 0.09 7.88
CA SER A 177 -13.87 0.81 8.47
C SER A 177 -14.43 1.89 7.54
N SER A 178 -13.83 2.04 6.35
CA SER A 178 -14.25 2.95 5.31
C SER A 178 -14.46 2.24 3.96
N LEU A 179 -15.43 2.69 3.17
CA LEU A 179 -15.65 2.17 1.82
C LEU A 179 -16.13 3.31 0.90
N GLN A 180 -15.60 3.38 -0.30
CA GLN A 180 -15.96 4.40 -1.29
C GLN A 180 -16.82 3.76 -2.38
N ILE A 181 -17.99 4.33 -2.62
CA ILE A 181 -18.93 3.84 -3.63
C ILE A 181 -19.47 5.05 -4.37
N GLN A 182 -19.18 5.13 -5.67
CA GLN A 182 -19.53 6.26 -6.52
C GLN A 182 -19.13 7.61 -5.86
N ASP A 183 -20.11 8.45 -5.55
CA ASP A 183 -19.94 9.74 -4.91
C ASP A 183 -20.10 9.69 -3.37
N LYS A 184 -20.13 8.50 -2.76
CA LYS A 184 -20.32 8.29 -1.32
C LYS A 184 -19.09 7.67 -0.66
N LEU A 185 -18.86 8.06 0.60
CA LEU A 185 -17.94 7.44 1.56
C LEU A 185 -18.78 6.88 2.70
N ILE A 186 -18.66 5.59 2.97
CA ILE A 186 -19.31 4.91 4.09
C ILE A 186 -18.29 4.74 5.19
N LEU A 187 -18.58 5.23 6.40
CA LEU A 187 -17.78 5.01 7.61
C LEU A 187 -18.62 4.31 8.65
N LYS A 188 -18.18 3.15 9.14
CA LYS A 188 -18.91 2.41 10.16
C LYS A 188 -18.00 1.52 11.00
N LYS A 189 -18.26 1.47 12.30
CA LYS A 189 -17.42 0.78 13.28
C LYS A 189 -17.46 -0.73 13.11
N ILE A 190 -16.28 -1.33 13.13
CA ILE A 190 -16.07 -2.78 13.12
C ILE A 190 -15.79 -3.27 14.55
N VAL A 191 -16.45 -4.34 14.94
CA VAL A 191 -16.29 -4.97 16.27
C VAL A 191 -15.92 -6.43 16.09
N ILE A 192 -14.73 -6.81 16.56
CA ILE A 192 -14.20 -8.17 16.51
C ILE A 192 -14.05 -8.69 17.93
N LYS A 193 -14.79 -9.75 18.27
CA LYS A 193 -14.75 -10.39 19.59
C LYS A 193 -13.58 -11.37 19.71
N SER A 194 -13.57 -12.20 20.74
CA SER A 194 -12.39 -13.01 21.08
C SER A 194 -12.30 -14.29 20.25
N ASN A 195 -11.08 -14.79 20.07
CA ASN A 195 -10.78 -16.03 19.35
C ASN A 195 -11.26 -16.04 17.89
N VAL A 196 -11.26 -14.87 17.24
CA VAL A 196 -11.68 -14.73 15.84
C VAL A 196 -10.50 -14.95 14.89
N THR A 197 -10.77 -15.65 13.79
CA THR A 197 -9.79 -15.84 12.71
C THR A 197 -10.32 -15.31 11.39
N VAL A 198 -9.50 -14.55 10.69
CA VAL A 198 -9.75 -14.08 9.32
C VAL A 198 -8.72 -14.72 8.41
N GLY A 199 -9.17 -15.48 7.43
CA GLY A 199 -8.33 -16.15 6.44
C GLY A 199 -7.57 -15.17 5.56
N ILE A 200 -6.64 -15.70 4.75
CA ILE A 200 -5.81 -14.91 3.84
C ILE A 200 -6.66 -14.25 2.74
N HIS A 201 -6.25 -13.08 2.26
CA HIS A 201 -6.94 -12.31 1.22
C HIS A 201 -8.45 -12.10 1.48
N SER A 202 -8.83 -11.91 2.73
CA SER A 202 -10.22 -11.68 3.13
C SER A 202 -10.46 -10.23 3.53
N ILE A 203 -11.68 -9.74 3.36
CA ILE A 203 -12.03 -8.33 3.63
C ILE A 203 -13.15 -8.25 4.66
N ILE A 204 -12.91 -7.47 5.71
CA ILE A 204 -13.91 -7.06 6.67
C ILE A 204 -14.38 -5.65 6.30
N LEU A 205 -15.62 -5.54 5.83
CA LEU A 205 -16.27 -4.31 5.40
C LEU A 205 -16.85 -3.49 6.58
N PRO A 206 -17.13 -2.18 6.38
CA PRO A 206 -17.61 -1.29 7.43
C PRO A 206 -18.83 -1.85 8.17
N GLY A 207 -18.86 -1.69 9.49
CA GLY A 207 -19.99 -2.12 10.31
C GLY A 207 -20.03 -3.61 10.67
N THR A 208 -19.07 -4.40 10.20
CA THR A 208 -19.05 -5.84 10.48
C THR A 208 -18.86 -6.10 11.97
N THR A 209 -19.65 -7.03 12.52
CA THR A 209 -19.46 -7.58 13.87
C THR A 209 -19.10 -9.05 13.77
N MET A 210 -17.94 -9.44 14.30
CA MET A 210 -17.51 -10.84 14.36
C MET A 210 -17.59 -11.31 15.81
N GLU A 211 -18.52 -12.21 16.10
CA GLU A 211 -18.73 -12.77 17.44
C GLU A 211 -17.68 -13.83 17.81
N ASN A 212 -17.68 -14.30 19.06
CA ASN A 212 -16.61 -15.15 19.59
C ASN A 212 -16.45 -16.45 18.80
N ASN A 213 -15.20 -16.87 18.58
CA ASN A 213 -14.85 -18.10 17.86
C ASN A 213 -15.41 -18.16 16.41
N SER A 214 -15.74 -17.01 15.82
CA SER A 214 -16.13 -16.95 14.41
C SER A 214 -14.91 -16.98 13.49
N VAL A 215 -15.09 -17.58 12.31
CA VAL A 215 -14.05 -17.67 11.27
C VAL A 215 -14.57 -17.09 9.97
N LEU A 216 -13.85 -16.13 9.40
CA LEU A 216 -14.02 -15.74 8.00
C LEU A 216 -12.97 -16.50 7.19
N ASP A 217 -13.39 -17.39 6.31
CA ASP A 217 -12.51 -18.23 5.51
C ASP A 217 -11.66 -17.39 4.54
N ALA A 218 -10.65 -18.00 3.91
CA ALA A 218 -9.81 -17.35 2.92
C ALA A 218 -10.62 -16.82 1.72
N ASN A 219 -10.13 -15.75 1.09
CA ASN A 219 -10.72 -15.13 -0.08
C ASN A 219 -12.23 -14.81 0.07
N SER A 220 -12.63 -14.38 1.27
CA SER A 220 -14.02 -14.12 1.64
C SER A 220 -14.20 -12.68 2.10
N THR A 221 -15.40 -12.12 1.89
CA THR A 221 -15.70 -10.71 2.23
C THR A 221 -17.00 -10.61 3.01
N SER A 222 -17.02 -9.90 4.13
CA SER A 222 -18.28 -9.60 4.84
C SER A 222 -19.12 -8.59 4.03
N ALA A 223 -20.44 -8.58 4.22
CA ALA A 223 -21.27 -7.46 3.75
C ALA A 223 -21.19 -6.29 4.74
N ILE A 224 -21.57 -5.08 4.30
CA ILE A 224 -21.61 -3.91 5.19
C ILE A 224 -22.62 -4.17 6.31
N GLY A 225 -22.20 -3.93 7.56
CA GLY A 225 -23.05 -4.14 8.73
C GLY A 225 -23.35 -5.62 9.06
N MET A 226 -22.67 -6.57 8.44
CA MET A 226 -22.91 -7.99 8.64
C MET A 226 -22.47 -8.45 10.04
N THR A 227 -23.28 -9.29 10.69
CA THR A 227 -22.88 -10.02 11.90
C THR A 227 -22.49 -11.45 11.55
N LEU A 228 -21.30 -11.86 11.99
CA LEU A 228 -20.80 -13.22 11.91
C LEU A 228 -20.95 -13.86 13.30
N ASP A 229 -21.87 -14.81 13.42
CA ASP A 229 -22.29 -15.42 14.67
C ASP A 229 -21.19 -16.25 15.34
N SER A 230 -21.34 -16.46 16.65
CA SER A 230 -20.37 -17.23 17.44
C SER A 230 -20.28 -18.68 16.97
N ASN A 231 -19.07 -19.25 17.02
CA ASN A 231 -18.80 -20.65 16.69
C ASN A 231 -19.23 -21.06 15.26
N ARG A 232 -19.20 -20.12 14.31
CA ARG A 232 -19.52 -20.37 12.90
C ARG A 232 -18.37 -20.00 11.98
N VAL A 233 -18.31 -20.68 10.84
CA VAL A 233 -17.38 -20.40 9.74
C VAL A 233 -18.16 -19.84 8.56
N TYR A 234 -17.65 -18.76 7.99
CA TYR A 234 -18.24 -18.03 6.87
C TYR A 234 -17.32 -18.05 5.66
N ARG A 235 -17.87 -18.30 4.47
CA ARG A 235 -17.14 -18.35 3.20
C ARG A 235 -17.88 -17.62 2.09
N GLY A 236 -17.14 -16.96 1.19
CA GLY A 236 -17.65 -16.32 -0.03
C GLY A 236 -17.63 -14.79 -0.01
N ALA A 237 -18.09 -14.18 -1.09
CA ALA A 237 -18.16 -12.73 -1.28
C ALA A 237 -19.55 -12.36 -1.86
N PRO A 238 -20.52 -11.97 -1.03
CA PRO A 238 -20.45 -11.81 0.42
C PRO A 238 -20.45 -13.18 1.13
N ALA A 239 -19.83 -13.22 2.30
CA ALA A 239 -19.65 -14.45 3.04
C ALA A 239 -21.00 -14.98 3.57
N ARG A 240 -21.16 -16.30 3.55
CA ARG A 240 -22.31 -17.00 4.12
C ARG A 240 -21.81 -18.07 5.06
N LYS A 241 -22.59 -18.38 6.10
CA LYS A 241 -22.29 -19.49 7.00
C LYS A 241 -22.23 -20.79 6.18
N VAL A 242 -21.15 -21.54 6.36
CA VAL A 242 -20.94 -22.84 5.69
C VAL A 242 -20.90 -24.01 6.67
N LEU A 243 -20.33 -23.80 7.87
CA LEU A 243 -20.21 -24.84 8.89
C LEU A 243 -20.02 -24.22 10.28
N ASP A 244 -19.97 -25.08 11.28
CA ASP A 244 -19.76 -24.73 12.68
C ASP A 244 -18.29 -24.96 13.04
N THR A 245 -17.71 -24.10 13.87
CA THR A 245 -16.27 -24.12 14.17
C THR A 245 -15.82 -25.45 14.78
N GLU A 246 -16.66 -26.09 15.61
CA GLU A 246 -16.38 -27.43 16.17
C GLU A 246 -16.21 -28.51 15.09
N LYS A 247 -17.00 -28.44 14.01
CA LYS A 247 -16.89 -29.39 12.89
C LYS A 247 -15.59 -29.18 12.12
N LEU A 248 -15.13 -27.93 12.00
CA LEU A 248 -13.85 -27.62 11.38
C LEU A 248 -12.67 -28.27 12.10
N GLU A 249 -12.67 -28.25 13.44
CA GLU A 249 -11.60 -28.85 14.24
C GLU A 249 -11.52 -30.37 14.06
N GLN A 250 -12.67 -31.03 13.96
CA GLN A 250 -12.76 -32.47 13.69
C GLN A 250 -12.24 -32.81 12.28
N GLU A 251 -12.65 -32.06 11.26
CA GLU A 251 -12.17 -32.23 9.89
C GLU A 251 -10.66 -31.99 9.78
N LEU A 252 -10.14 -30.95 10.45
CA LEU A 252 -8.71 -30.64 10.46
C LEU A 252 -7.86 -31.75 11.05
N SER A 253 -8.32 -32.42 12.12
CA SER A 253 -7.60 -33.56 12.68
C SER A 253 -7.50 -34.69 11.65
N PHE A 254 -8.62 -35.02 11.01
CA PHE A 254 -8.67 -36.04 9.96
C PHE A 254 -7.73 -35.71 8.79
N TYR A 255 -7.78 -34.48 8.28
CA TYR A 255 -6.91 -34.06 7.17
C TYR A 255 -5.44 -34.01 7.55
N LYS A 256 -5.09 -33.63 8.78
CA LYS A 256 -3.71 -33.68 9.27
C LYS A 256 -3.20 -35.11 9.25
N ASP A 257 -3.98 -36.04 9.80
CA ASP A 257 -3.60 -37.45 9.81
C ASP A 257 -3.47 -37.97 8.37
N LEU A 258 -4.40 -37.64 7.47
CA LEU A 258 -4.32 -38.03 6.07
C LEU A 258 -3.06 -37.49 5.36
N ILE A 259 -2.79 -36.18 5.49
CA ILE A 259 -1.66 -35.52 4.82
C ILE A 259 -0.33 -36.04 5.38
N PHE A 260 -0.20 -36.15 6.70
CA PHE A 260 1.07 -36.52 7.33
C PHE A 260 1.29 -38.03 7.43
N THR A 261 0.27 -38.87 7.17
CA THR A 261 0.40 -40.34 7.16
C THR A 261 0.57 -40.91 5.74
N ASN A 262 0.01 -40.27 4.70
CA ASN A 262 0.08 -40.77 3.31
C ASN A 262 1.14 -40.11 2.42
N TYR A 263 2.25 -39.64 3.00
CA TYR A 263 3.28 -38.95 2.22
C TYR A 263 4.29 -39.93 1.61
N GLU A 264 3.89 -40.65 0.56
CA GLU A 264 4.85 -41.20 -0.41
C GLU A 264 5.32 -40.05 -1.32
N ILE A 265 6.58 -39.64 -1.14
CA ILE A 265 7.22 -38.66 -2.01
C ILE A 265 7.55 -39.37 -3.32
N ASN A 266 6.69 -39.25 -4.33
CA ASN A 266 7.19 -39.30 -5.70
C ASN A 266 8.06 -38.06 -5.91
N SER A 267 9.37 -38.22 -5.70
CA SER A 267 10.33 -37.18 -6.00
C SER A 267 10.30 -36.94 -7.50
N LEU A 268 9.84 -35.77 -7.92
CA LEU A 268 10.07 -35.29 -9.28
C LEU A 268 11.57 -35.37 -9.54
N LYS A 269 11.98 -35.94 -10.68
CA LYS A 269 13.40 -36.02 -11.02
C LYS A 269 13.92 -34.60 -11.17
N GLU A 270 15.14 -34.32 -10.72
CA GLU A 270 15.76 -32.98 -10.87
C GLU A 270 15.76 -32.52 -12.34
N GLU A 271 15.84 -33.47 -13.28
CA GLU A 271 15.74 -33.26 -14.72
C GLU A 271 14.40 -32.64 -15.14
N ASP A 272 13.30 -32.96 -14.46
CA ASP A 272 11.96 -32.40 -14.70
C ASP A 272 11.81 -30.99 -14.10
N LEU A 273 12.76 -30.56 -13.26
CA LEU A 273 12.81 -29.25 -12.61
C LEU A 273 13.82 -28.29 -13.30
N GLN A 274 14.58 -28.76 -14.28
CA GLN A 274 15.54 -27.94 -15.02
C GLN A 274 14.86 -27.16 -16.14
N GLU A 275 14.69 -25.85 -15.94
CA GLU A 275 14.26 -24.92 -16.98
C GLU A 275 15.44 -24.58 -17.90
N LYS A 276 15.35 -24.91 -19.19
CA LYS A 276 16.34 -24.50 -20.19
C LYS A 276 16.17 -23.01 -20.52
N SER A 277 16.99 -22.15 -19.92
CA SER A 277 16.93 -20.70 -20.18
C SER A 277 17.52 -20.35 -21.55
N LYS A 278 16.76 -19.62 -22.37
CA LYS A 278 17.19 -19.11 -23.68
C LYS A 278 17.95 -17.77 -23.56
N GLU A 279 18.81 -17.47 -24.54
CA GLU A 279 19.40 -16.14 -24.73
C GLU A 279 18.35 -15.07 -25.09
N LEU A 280 18.43 -13.91 -24.43
CA LEU A 280 17.54 -12.76 -24.61
C LEU A 280 18.06 -11.85 -25.73
N ALA A 281 17.20 -11.35 -26.64
CA ALA A 281 17.65 -10.41 -27.69
C ALA A 281 18.01 -9.02 -27.13
N ILE A 282 17.57 -8.69 -25.92
CA ILE A 282 18.16 -7.61 -25.13
C ILE A 282 19.19 -8.24 -24.21
N PRO A 283 20.48 -7.89 -24.36
CA PRO A 283 21.49 -8.48 -23.51
C PRO A 283 21.23 -8.19 -22.04
N PHE A 284 21.39 -9.19 -21.19
CA PHE A 284 21.16 -9.07 -19.75
C PHE A 284 21.99 -7.94 -19.11
N HIS A 285 23.18 -7.64 -19.65
CA HIS A 285 23.99 -6.51 -19.20
C HIS A 285 23.28 -5.15 -19.34
N LEU A 286 22.34 -4.99 -20.27
CA LEU A 286 21.56 -3.75 -20.41
C LEU A 286 20.53 -3.61 -19.28
N TYR A 287 19.95 -4.71 -18.82
CA TYR A 287 19.09 -4.72 -17.62
C TYR A 287 19.89 -4.28 -16.40
N ILE A 288 21.06 -4.88 -16.20
CA ILE A 288 21.96 -4.51 -15.11
C ILE A 288 22.36 -3.04 -15.23
N ALA A 289 22.87 -2.60 -16.38
CA ALA A 289 23.36 -1.23 -16.57
C ALA A 289 22.26 -0.19 -16.35
N SER A 290 21.06 -0.40 -16.91
CA SER A 290 19.94 0.52 -16.68
C SER A 290 19.48 0.52 -15.22
N GLY A 291 19.42 -0.65 -14.57
CA GLY A 291 19.12 -0.75 -13.14
C GLY A 291 20.14 0.00 -12.27
N TRP A 292 21.44 -0.21 -12.50
CA TRP A 292 22.52 0.49 -11.79
C TRP A 292 22.52 2.00 -12.02
N LEU A 293 22.24 2.45 -13.24
CA LEU A 293 22.15 3.88 -13.54
C LEU A 293 20.92 4.50 -12.87
N ILE A 294 19.76 3.85 -12.94
CA ILE A 294 18.55 4.37 -12.28
C ILE A 294 18.73 4.40 -10.76
N ILE A 295 19.16 3.30 -10.16
CA ILE A 295 19.29 3.17 -8.70
C ILE A 295 20.49 3.96 -8.20
N GLY A 296 21.69 3.65 -8.69
CA GLY A 296 22.94 4.23 -8.19
C GLY A 296 23.07 5.72 -8.48
N PHE A 297 22.85 6.15 -9.72
CA PHE A 297 23.09 7.56 -10.07
C PHE A 297 22.04 8.48 -9.46
N SER A 298 20.85 7.97 -9.14
CA SER A 298 19.83 8.76 -8.45
C SER A 298 20.23 9.20 -7.04
N PHE A 299 21.29 8.62 -6.46
CA PHE A 299 21.86 9.02 -5.17
C PHE A 299 23.10 9.90 -5.26
N ILE A 300 23.74 10.08 -6.43
CA ILE A 300 25.01 10.82 -6.52
C ILE A 300 24.83 12.28 -6.07
N ILE A 301 23.95 13.02 -6.74
CA ILE A 301 23.71 14.43 -6.42
C ILE A 301 23.06 14.57 -5.02
N PRO A 302 21.98 13.82 -4.68
CA PRO A 302 21.40 13.88 -3.33
C PRO A 302 22.39 13.51 -2.23
N GLY A 303 23.23 12.50 -2.43
CA GLY A 303 24.25 12.06 -1.47
C GLY A 303 25.35 13.09 -1.28
N PHE A 304 25.80 13.73 -2.37
CA PHE A 304 26.74 14.84 -2.30
C PHE A 304 26.17 16.04 -1.53
N LEU A 305 24.92 16.42 -1.81
CA LEU A 305 24.23 17.51 -1.08
C LEU A 305 24.00 17.15 0.39
N PHE A 306 23.66 15.90 0.69
CA PHE A 306 23.55 15.40 2.06
C PHE A 306 24.89 15.52 2.79
N PHE A 307 25.98 15.08 2.17
CA PHE A 307 27.33 15.19 2.73
C PHE A 307 27.71 16.66 3.01
N LEU A 308 27.55 17.54 2.01
CA LEU A 308 27.85 18.97 2.17
C LEU A 308 27.01 19.61 3.27
N TYR A 309 25.74 19.26 3.38
CA TYR A 309 24.88 19.81 4.43
C TYR A 309 25.26 19.29 5.81
N VAL A 310 25.49 17.98 5.95
CA VAL A 310 25.81 17.38 7.25
C VAL A 310 27.15 17.91 7.78
N PHE A 311 28.22 17.82 7.01
CA PHE A 311 29.56 18.19 7.48
C PHE A 311 29.87 19.69 7.32
N GLY A 312 29.26 20.35 6.33
CA GLY A 312 29.51 21.77 6.07
C GLY A 312 28.59 22.73 6.83
N VAL A 313 27.39 22.29 7.22
CA VAL A 313 26.40 23.16 7.88
C VAL A 313 25.96 22.60 9.23
N LEU A 314 25.47 21.36 9.27
CA LEU A 314 24.85 20.79 10.46
C LEU A 314 25.88 20.56 11.58
N GLU A 315 27.03 20.00 11.24
CA GLU A 315 28.10 19.73 12.19
C GLU A 315 28.62 21.01 12.89
N PRO A 316 29.13 22.03 12.17
CA PRO A 316 29.70 23.21 12.82
C PRO A 316 28.64 24.07 13.54
N ASN A 317 27.41 24.14 13.02
CA ASN A 317 26.39 25.06 13.54
C ASN A 317 25.40 24.43 14.52
N LEU A 318 25.37 23.09 14.62
CA LEU A 318 24.54 22.39 15.59
C LEU A 318 25.34 21.34 16.36
N LEU A 319 25.88 20.32 15.69
CA LEU A 319 26.35 19.12 16.39
C LEU A 319 27.56 19.38 17.32
N ASN A 320 28.48 20.26 16.92
CA ASN A 320 29.66 20.64 17.72
C ASN A 320 29.36 21.70 18.79
N ILE A 321 28.16 22.29 18.80
CA ILE A 321 27.76 23.30 19.79
C ILE A 321 27.24 22.61 21.06
N PRO A 322 27.76 22.87 22.27
CA PRO A 322 27.36 22.15 23.48
C PRO A 322 25.84 22.09 23.69
N LEU A 323 25.30 20.88 23.92
CA LEU A 323 23.87 20.69 24.16
C LEU A 323 23.49 21.17 25.57
N ASN A 324 22.89 22.36 25.66
CA ASN A 324 22.35 22.93 26.90
C ASN A 324 21.10 23.77 26.62
N PHE A 325 20.39 24.18 27.68
CA PHE A 325 19.14 24.94 27.56
C PHE A 325 19.30 26.23 26.76
N SER A 326 20.35 27.03 27.00
CA SER A 326 20.53 28.29 26.26
C SER A 326 20.75 28.06 24.77
N ASN A 327 21.51 27.03 24.40
CA ASN A 327 21.81 26.73 23.00
C ASN A 327 20.60 26.14 22.27
N ILE A 328 19.83 25.25 22.91
CA ILE A 328 18.60 24.69 22.34
C ILE A 328 17.59 25.79 21.97
N PHE A 329 17.43 26.80 22.84
CA PHE A 329 16.45 27.87 22.64
C PHE A 329 17.02 29.12 21.95
N SER A 330 18.27 29.08 21.50
CA SER A 330 18.84 30.16 20.69
C SER A 330 18.16 30.23 19.32
N PHE A 331 17.88 31.44 18.84
CA PHE A 331 17.18 31.66 17.57
C PHE A 331 17.83 30.93 16.40
N GLU A 332 19.16 30.99 16.32
CA GLU A 332 19.94 30.34 15.27
C GLU A 332 19.81 28.81 15.29
N ARG A 333 19.79 28.18 16.48
CA ARG A 333 19.70 26.71 16.59
C ARG A 333 18.28 26.22 16.38
N ILE A 334 17.27 26.98 16.82
CA ILE A 334 15.87 26.72 16.46
C ILE A 334 15.70 26.72 14.94
N LEU A 335 16.34 27.67 14.24
CA LEU A 335 16.31 27.70 12.77
C LEU A 335 16.93 26.42 12.18
N HIS A 336 18.09 25.97 12.66
CA HIS A 336 18.68 24.70 12.20
C HIS A 336 17.79 23.49 12.52
N LEU A 337 17.22 23.40 13.72
CA LEU A 337 16.31 22.33 14.13
C LEU A 337 15.08 22.22 13.20
N ILE A 338 14.54 23.36 12.74
CA ILE A 338 13.44 23.40 11.77
C ILE A 338 13.92 23.05 10.35
N LEU A 339 15.10 23.55 9.94
CA LEU A 339 15.63 23.36 8.59
C LEU A 339 16.12 21.93 8.31
N VAL A 340 16.63 21.21 9.31
CA VAL A 340 17.15 19.84 9.12
C VAL A 340 16.13 18.90 8.45
N PRO A 341 14.89 18.73 8.98
CA PRO A 341 13.89 17.90 8.33
C PRO A 341 13.52 18.41 6.93
N VAL A 342 13.44 19.73 6.74
CA VAL A 342 13.08 20.34 5.44
C VAL A 342 14.13 20.02 4.38
N ILE A 343 15.41 20.14 4.73
CA ILE A 343 16.53 19.87 3.82
C ILE A 343 16.61 18.38 3.51
N PHE A 344 16.46 17.50 4.50
CA PHE A 344 16.48 16.05 4.27
C PHE A 344 15.32 15.60 3.38
N VAL A 345 14.11 16.13 3.60
CA VAL A 345 12.97 15.89 2.72
C VAL A 345 13.24 16.40 1.30
N SER A 346 13.83 17.58 1.15
CA SER A 346 14.15 18.16 -0.16
C SER A 346 15.17 17.32 -0.93
N ILE A 347 16.21 16.84 -0.25
CA ILE A 347 17.21 15.92 -0.80
C ILE A 347 16.56 14.60 -1.23
N TYR A 348 15.66 14.05 -0.41
CA TYR A 348 14.93 12.83 -0.76
C TYR A 348 14.00 13.02 -1.97
N LEU A 349 13.28 14.14 -2.05
CA LEU A 349 12.45 14.46 -3.22
C LEU A 349 13.29 14.63 -4.49
N LEU A 350 14.50 15.18 -4.36
CA LEU A 350 15.45 15.26 -5.46
C LEU A 350 15.92 13.87 -5.93
N HIS A 351 16.16 12.95 -4.99
CA HIS A 351 16.43 11.54 -5.31
C HIS A 351 15.27 10.92 -6.10
N LEU A 352 14.01 11.05 -5.63
CA LEU A 352 12.83 10.56 -6.36
C LEU A 352 12.74 11.14 -7.77
N PHE A 353 13.04 12.43 -7.92
CA PHE A 353 13.07 13.09 -9.23
C PHE A 353 14.11 12.45 -10.16
N PHE A 354 15.33 12.18 -9.68
CA PHE A 354 16.36 11.51 -10.49
C PHE A 354 15.99 10.06 -10.85
N VAL A 355 15.35 9.31 -9.94
CA VAL A 355 14.81 7.97 -10.25
C VAL A 355 13.84 8.05 -11.44
N ALA A 356 12.91 9.01 -11.40
CA ALA A 356 11.95 9.20 -12.49
C ALA A 356 12.63 9.70 -13.78
N LEU A 357 13.61 10.61 -13.69
CA LEU A 357 14.34 11.14 -14.83
C LEU A 357 15.14 10.06 -15.57
N PHE A 358 15.93 9.28 -14.84
CA PHE A 358 16.74 8.21 -15.45
C PHE A 358 15.85 7.09 -15.99
N THR A 359 14.80 6.71 -15.25
CA THR A 359 13.80 5.75 -15.77
C THR A 359 13.21 6.26 -17.07
N ARG A 360 12.74 7.51 -17.13
CA ARG A 360 12.14 8.10 -18.33
C ARG A 360 13.08 8.02 -19.53
N TRP A 361 14.39 8.22 -19.34
CA TRP A 361 15.35 8.15 -20.43
C TRP A 361 15.44 6.74 -21.06
N PHE A 362 15.67 5.71 -20.25
CA PHE A 362 15.70 4.32 -20.71
C PHE A 362 14.34 3.86 -21.22
N TYR A 363 13.28 4.23 -20.51
CA TYR A 363 11.94 3.82 -20.84
C TYR A 363 11.50 4.37 -22.18
N ARG A 364 11.73 5.66 -22.51
CA ARG A 364 11.41 6.20 -23.84
C ARG A 364 12.11 5.45 -24.98
N PHE A 365 13.32 4.93 -24.75
CA PHE A 365 14.03 4.13 -25.73
C PHE A 365 13.38 2.75 -25.91
N ALA A 366 13.04 2.08 -24.80
CA ALA A 366 12.37 0.78 -24.80
C ALA A 366 10.93 0.87 -25.33
N ASP A 367 10.24 1.97 -25.04
CA ASP A 367 8.88 2.26 -25.43
C ASP A 367 8.73 2.48 -26.94
N LYS A 368 9.73 3.09 -27.58
CA LYS A 368 9.72 3.19 -29.06
C LYS A 368 9.92 1.86 -29.80
N ARG A 369 10.39 0.80 -29.12
CA ARG A 369 10.82 -0.46 -29.75
C ARG A 369 10.02 -1.70 -29.35
N GLY A 370 9.31 -1.64 -28.23
CA GLY A 370 8.44 -2.73 -27.80
C GLY A 370 7.08 -2.72 -28.51
N PRO A 371 6.15 -3.58 -28.07
CA PRO A 371 4.86 -3.74 -28.71
C PRO A 371 3.99 -2.49 -28.54
N ASN A 372 3.12 -2.24 -29.54
CA ASN A 372 1.90 -1.45 -29.33
C ASN A 372 0.85 -2.36 -28.67
N GLU A 373 -0.43 -2.22 -28.98
CA GLU A 373 -1.47 -3.14 -28.52
C GLU A 373 -1.65 -4.32 -29.47
N GLY A 374 -1.90 -5.52 -28.94
CA GLY A 374 -2.07 -6.72 -29.74
C GLY A 374 -1.95 -8.02 -28.95
N VAL A 375 -2.05 -9.13 -29.68
CA VAL A 375 -1.75 -10.48 -29.19
C VAL A 375 -0.47 -10.96 -29.87
N PHE A 376 0.52 -11.35 -29.07
CA PHE A 376 1.85 -11.74 -29.55
C PHE A 376 2.13 -13.19 -29.21
N ASP A 377 2.70 -13.96 -30.14
CA ASP A 377 3.21 -15.30 -29.84
C ASP A 377 4.36 -15.21 -28.82
N ARG A 378 4.19 -15.85 -27.66
CA ARG A 378 5.16 -15.91 -26.57
C ARG A 378 5.91 -17.24 -26.64
N ASN A 379 6.51 -17.52 -27.80
CA ASN A 379 7.38 -18.67 -27.94
C ASN A 379 8.73 -18.43 -27.27
N LEU A 380 8.89 -18.92 -26.04
CA LEU A 380 10.13 -18.80 -25.25
C LEU A 380 11.33 -19.55 -25.86
N ASN A 381 11.12 -20.38 -26.89
CA ASN A 381 12.20 -21.07 -27.60
C ASN A 381 12.73 -20.28 -28.80
N LYS A 382 12.11 -19.15 -29.17
CA LYS A 382 12.52 -18.32 -30.31
C LYS A 382 12.86 -16.89 -29.86
N GLU A 383 13.78 -16.24 -30.56
CA GLU A 383 14.08 -14.83 -30.31
C GLU A 383 12.96 -13.94 -30.83
N SER A 384 12.53 -12.99 -30.01
CA SER A 384 11.51 -12.01 -30.38
C SER A 384 11.90 -10.66 -29.80
N LYS A 385 12.42 -9.77 -30.65
CA LYS A 385 12.78 -8.40 -30.25
C LYS A 385 11.61 -7.70 -29.56
N ILE A 386 10.39 -7.87 -30.06
CA ILE A 386 9.19 -7.25 -29.50
C ILE A 386 8.95 -7.74 -28.06
N LEU A 387 9.02 -9.06 -27.83
CA LEU A 387 8.84 -9.65 -26.50
C LEU A 387 9.94 -9.23 -25.53
N ASP A 388 11.19 -9.16 -26.00
CA ASP A 388 12.32 -8.74 -25.18
C ASP A 388 12.20 -7.27 -24.77
N TYR A 389 11.80 -6.37 -25.68
CA TYR A 389 11.53 -4.98 -25.32
C TYR A 389 10.31 -4.83 -24.41
N TYR A 390 9.30 -5.69 -24.54
CA TYR A 390 8.21 -5.77 -23.56
C TYR A 390 8.73 -6.12 -22.16
N HIS A 391 9.55 -7.17 -22.03
CA HIS A 391 10.14 -7.55 -20.74
C HIS A 391 11.04 -6.45 -20.17
N PHE A 392 11.80 -5.75 -21.03
CA PHE A 392 12.65 -4.65 -20.61
C PHE A 392 11.85 -3.44 -20.11
N ARG A 393 10.76 -3.06 -20.78
CA ARG A 393 9.83 -2.04 -20.29
C ARG A 393 9.28 -2.39 -18.91
N SER A 394 8.83 -3.64 -18.75
CA SER A 394 8.29 -4.14 -17.48
C SER A 394 9.36 -4.12 -16.37
N PHE A 395 10.61 -4.46 -16.68
CA PHE A 395 11.72 -4.33 -15.74
C PHE A 395 11.96 -2.87 -15.31
N LEU A 396 12.04 -1.95 -16.27
CA LEU A 396 12.28 -0.53 -16.00
C LEU A 396 11.20 0.11 -15.12
N PHE A 397 9.96 -0.38 -15.16
CA PHE A 397 8.85 0.11 -14.35
C PHE A 397 8.84 -0.38 -12.90
N LYS A 398 9.49 -1.51 -12.59
CA LYS A 398 9.41 -2.14 -11.25
C LYS A 398 9.96 -1.25 -10.14
N TYR A 399 11.20 -0.78 -10.29
CA TYR A 399 11.87 0.03 -9.28
C TYR A 399 11.21 1.40 -9.04
N PRO A 400 10.91 2.23 -10.06
CA PRO A 400 10.30 3.53 -9.82
C PRO A 400 8.90 3.41 -9.18
N ILE A 401 8.03 2.50 -9.66
CA ILE A 401 6.74 2.25 -9.00
C ILE A 401 6.95 1.86 -7.54
N TYR A 402 7.88 0.94 -7.28
CA TYR A 402 8.21 0.52 -5.92
C TYR A 402 8.64 1.71 -5.05
N VAL A 403 9.61 2.52 -5.48
CA VAL A 403 10.12 3.63 -4.66
C VAL A 403 9.05 4.69 -4.42
N PHE A 404 8.23 5.04 -5.43
CA PHE A 404 7.21 6.07 -5.28
C PHE A 404 6.03 5.62 -4.40
N THR A 405 5.52 4.40 -4.60
CA THR A 405 4.45 3.83 -3.76
C THR A 405 4.89 3.63 -2.31
N ARG A 406 6.19 3.35 -2.09
CA ARG A 406 6.78 3.14 -0.76
C ARG A 406 7.34 4.39 -0.10
N SER A 407 7.45 5.48 -0.84
CA SER A 407 7.88 6.76 -0.30
C SER A 407 6.91 7.26 0.78
N PRO A 408 7.35 8.16 1.68
CA PRO A 408 6.43 8.91 2.54
C PRO A 408 5.56 9.90 1.74
N PHE A 409 5.76 10.01 0.42
CA PHE A 409 5.01 10.90 -0.47
C PHE A 409 4.26 10.12 -1.56
N PRO A 410 3.38 9.16 -1.19
CA PRO A 410 2.73 8.27 -2.17
C PRO A 410 1.90 9.02 -3.22
N TRP A 411 1.46 10.25 -2.92
CA TRP A 411 0.76 11.13 -3.87
C TRP A 411 1.54 11.48 -5.14
N LEU A 412 2.86 11.28 -5.13
CA LEU A 412 3.71 11.50 -6.29
C LEU A 412 3.60 10.40 -7.35
N ILE A 413 3.00 9.24 -7.03
CA ILE A 413 2.85 8.13 -7.99
C ILE A 413 2.13 8.57 -9.27
N ASN A 414 1.08 9.38 -9.14
CA ASN A 414 0.36 9.91 -10.30
C ASN A 414 1.24 10.79 -11.19
N TRP A 415 2.15 11.56 -10.57
CA TRP A 415 3.10 12.39 -11.32
C TRP A 415 4.14 11.51 -12.01
N GLU A 416 4.69 10.52 -11.32
CA GLU A 416 5.68 9.58 -11.86
C GLU A 416 5.13 8.84 -13.07
N LEU A 417 3.94 8.23 -12.98
CA LEU A 417 3.33 7.48 -14.09
C LEU A 417 3.15 8.36 -15.34
N ARG A 418 2.65 9.59 -15.17
CA ARG A 418 2.55 10.56 -16.27
C ARG A 418 3.91 11.00 -16.79
N PHE A 419 4.88 11.16 -15.89
CA PHE A 419 6.22 11.62 -16.23
C PHE A 419 7.01 10.55 -16.98
N LEU A 420 6.78 9.25 -16.77
CA LEU A 420 7.43 8.21 -17.58
C LEU A 420 6.91 8.20 -19.03
N GLY A 421 5.65 8.60 -19.23
CA GLY A 421 5.11 9.00 -20.53
C GLY A 421 4.23 7.98 -21.25
N SER A 422 4.17 6.73 -20.79
CA SER A 422 3.25 5.72 -21.34
C SER A 422 1.86 5.70 -20.69
N ASN A 423 1.68 6.42 -19.58
CA ASN A 423 0.43 6.42 -18.82
C ASN A 423 -0.27 7.78 -18.87
N LYS A 424 -1.60 7.76 -18.90
CA LYS A 424 -2.44 8.94 -18.69
C LYS A 424 -3.19 8.75 -17.37
N ILE A 425 -2.96 9.65 -16.43
CA ILE A 425 -3.61 9.61 -15.12
C ILE A 425 -4.28 10.95 -14.86
N GLY A 426 -5.61 10.96 -14.82
CA GLY A 426 -6.41 12.15 -14.54
C GLY A 426 -6.13 12.76 -13.16
N LYS A 427 -6.48 14.04 -13.03
CA LYS A 427 -6.33 14.76 -11.75
C LYS A 427 -7.30 14.21 -10.72
N GLY A 428 -6.88 14.18 -9.46
CA GLY A 428 -7.71 13.71 -8.35
C GLY A 428 -7.76 12.20 -8.18
N THR A 429 -7.18 11.43 -9.12
CA THR A 429 -7.08 9.97 -8.99
C THR A 429 -6.28 9.60 -7.75
N VAL A 430 -6.77 8.65 -6.98
CA VAL A 430 -6.14 8.11 -5.78
C VAL A 430 -5.73 6.68 -6.09
N ILE A 431 -4.45 6.40 -5.88
CA ILE A 431 -3.88 5.07 -6.01
C ILE A 431 -3.38 4.69 -4.63
N GLU A 432 -4.01 3.68 -4.03
CA GLU A 432 -3.53 3.07 -2.80
C GLU A 432 -2.37 2.11 -3.11
N GLU A 433 -2.15 1.09 -2.29
CA GLU A 433 -1.20 0.03 -2.63
C GLU A 433 -1.79 -0.90 -3.69
N SER A 434 -1.60 -0.53 -4.97
CA SER A 434 -2.13 -1.26 -6.13
C SER A 434 -1.01 -1.78 -7.03
N PHE A 435 -1.30 -2.81 -7.82
CA PHE A 435 -0.41 -3.30 -8.87
C PHE A 435 -0.62 -2.46 -10.14
N LEU A 436 0.41 -1.70 -10.52
CA LEU A 436 0.36 -0.72 -11.58
C LEU A 436 1.22 -1.14 -12.77
N HIS A 437 0.74 -0.80 -13.97
CA HIS A 437 1.38 -1.14 -15.23
C HIS A 437 1.60 0.12 -16.09
N SER A 438 2.32 -0.07 -17.20
CA SER A 438 2.42 0.95 -18.25
C SER A 438 1.18 0.93 -19.16
N HIS A 439 1.06 1.89 -20.07
CA HIS A 439 -0.01 1.95 -21.07
C HIS A 439 -1.42 1.90 -20.46
N ILE A 440 -1.62 2.57 -19.32
CA ILE A 440 -2.95 2.73 -18.70
C ILE A 440 -3.51 4.12 -19.00
N ASP A 441 -4.83 4.20 -19.24
CA ASP A 441 -5.54 5.46 -19.51
C ASP A 441 -6.66 5.67 -18.49
N PHE A 442 -6.40 6.47 -17.46
CA PHE A 442 -7.35 6.74 -16.39
C PHE A 442 -7.83 8.20 -16.45
N GLY A 443 -9.15 8.36 -16.43
CA GLY A 443 -9.83 9.62 -16.20
C GLY A 443 -9.58 10.24 -14.82
N ARG A 444 -10.35 11.26 -14.51
CA ARG A 444 -10.25 12.09 -13.30
C ARG A 444 -10.94 11.44 -12.12
N ASN A 445 -10.42 11.70 -10.92
CA ASN A 445 -11.04 11.30 -9.64
C ASN A 445 -11.27 9.78 -9.46
N ASN A 446 -10.51 8.95 -10.17
CA ASN A 446 -10.58 7.49 -10.00
C ASN A 446 -10.02 7.07 -8.64
N TYR A 447 -10.45 5.94 -8.11
CA TYR A 447 -9.92 5.38 -6.87
C TYR A 447 -9.53 3.93 -7.09
N LEU A 448 -8.27 3.60 -6.85
CA LEU A 448 -7.76 2.23 -6.84
C LEU A 448 -7.44 1.84 -5.40
N GLY A 449 -8.26 0.94 -4.85
CA GLY A 449 -8.12 0.45 -3.49
C GLY A 449 -6.91 -0.47 -3.31
N THR A 450 -6.64 -0.81 -2.05
CA THR A 450 -5.53 -1.68 -1.67
C THR A 450 -5.66 -3.04 -2.34
N TYR A 451 -4.56 -3.54 -2.90
CA TYR A 451 -4.45 -4.77 -3.68
C TYR A 451 -5.28 -4.83 -4.96
N THR A 452 -5.74 -3.69 -5.46
CA THR A 452 -6.29 -3.61 -6.82
C THR A 452 -5.22 -3.98 -7.84
N HIS A 453 -5.57 -4.80 -8.82
CA HIS A 453 -4.68 -5.19 -9.91
C HIS A 453 -5.29 -4.83 -11.26
N ILE A 454 -4.85 -3.70 -11.83
CA ILE A 454 -5.23 -3.32 -13.20
C ILE A 454 -4.05 -3.61 -14.11
N THR A 455 -4.21 -4.60 -14.98
CA THR A 455 -3.15 -5.05 -15.89
C THR A 455 -3.43 -4.67 -17.33
N ASN A 456 -2.36 -4.34 -18.03
CA ASN A 456 -2.35 -4.15 -19.48
C ASN A 456 -1.95 -5.41 -20.23
N HIS A 457 -1.58 -6.49 -19.54
CA HIS A 457 -1.14 -7.72 -20.16
C HIS A 457 -1.61 -8.98 -19.44
N LEU A 458 -1.69 -10.08 -20.18
CA LEU A 458 -1.95 -11.42 -19.66
C LEU A 458 -1.21 -12.44 -20.54
N VAL A 459 -0.56 -13.42 -19.91
CA VAL A 459 0.00 -14.56 -20.63
C VAL A 459 -1.09 -15.63 -20.72
N ASP A 460 -1.56 -15.86 -21.93
CA ASP A 460 -2.57 -16.85 -22.29
C ASP A 460 -1.87 -18.15 -22.68
N GLY A 461 -1.87 -19.15 -21.80
CA GLY A 461 -1.38 -20.49 -22.11
C GLY A 461 -2.51 -21.50 -22.09
N VAL A 462 -2.78 -22.15 -23.21
CA VAL A 462 -3.56 -23.40 -23.23
C VAL A 462 -2.90 -24.37 -24.22
N TYR A 463 -2.50 -25.56 -23.75
CA TYR A 463 -1.99 -26.66 -24.58
C TYR A 463 -0.79 -26.32 -25.50
N GLY A 464 0.31 -25.81 -24.93
CA GLY A 464 1.60 -25.74 -25.63
C GLY A 464 1.81 -24.55 -26.57
N LYS A 465 0.86 -23.62 -26.67
CA LYS A 465 1.07 -22.29 -27.26
C LYS A 465 0.75 -21.22 -26.22
N GLU A 466 1.75 -20.42 -25.89
CA GLU A 466 1.60 -19.27 -24.99
C GLU A 466 1.53 -18.00 -25.83
N ASN A 467 0.50 -17.19 -25.62
CA ASN A 467 0.37 -15.87 -26.22
C ASN A 467 0.45 -14.80 -25.14
N LEU A 468 1.02 -13.65 -25.46
CA LEU A 468 0.95 -12.44 -24.65
C LEU A 468 -0.16 -11.56 -25.21
N THR A 469 -1.27 -11.44 -24.50
CA THR A 469 -2.26 -10.38 -24.76
C THR A 469 -1.75 -9.09 -24.12
N PHE A 470 -1.68 -8.00 -24.89
CA PHE A 470 -1.26 -6.68 -24.39
C PHE A 470 -2.22 -5.60 -24.91
N TYR A 471 -3.07 -5.08 -24.03
CA TYR A 471 -4.01 -3.99 -24.29
C TYR A 471 -4.15 -3.12 -23.05
N GLY A 472 -4.01 -1.81 -23.23
CA GLY A 472 -4.15 -0.83 -22.17
C GLY A 472 -5.58 -0.75 -21.64
N PRO A 473 -5.81 -0.84 -20.33
CA PRO A 473 -7.12 -0.58 -19.74
C PRO A 473 -7.45 0.91 -19.79
N LYS A 474 -8.72 1.22 -20.06
CA LYS A 474 -9.25 2.59 -20.09
C LYS A 474 -10.35 2.75 -19.04
N LEU A 475 -10.15 3.69 -18.13
CA LEU A 475 -11.15 4.05 -17.12
C LEU A 475 -11.61 5.47 -17.38
N GLY A 476 -12.93 5.69 -17.39
CA GLY A 476 -13.56 7.00 -17.40
C GLY A 476 -13.29 7.83 -16.14
N ASP A 477 -14.08 8.86 -15.95
CA ASP A 477 -14.05 9.71 -14.76
C ASP A 477 -14.80 9.05 -13.58
N ASN A 478 -14.28 9.22 -12.36
CA ASN A 478 -14.89 8.74 -11.12
C ASN A 478 -15.15 7.21 -11.09
N VAL A 479 -14.25 6.43 -11.69
CA VAL A 479 -14.25 4.97 -11.60
C VAL A 479 -13.55 4.51 -10.33
N ILE A 480 -14.21 3.64 -9.57
CA ILE A 480 -13.74 3.11 -8.30
C ILE A 480 -13.53 1.61 -8.43
N PHE A 481 -12.31 1.17 -8.17
CA PHE A 481 -11.97 -0.22 -7.93
C PHE A 481 -11.69 -0.35 -6.43
N GLU A 482 -12.59 -0.99 -5.69
CA GLU A 482 -12.37 -1.22 -4.26
C GLU A 482 -11.27 -2.25 -4.00
N SER A 483 -10.96 -2.47 -2.73
CA SER A 483 -9.86 -3.36 -2.36
C SER A 483 -10.03 -4.79 -2.89
N LEU A 484 -8.93 -5.47 -3.22
CA LEU A 484 -8.89 -6.81 -3.86
C LEU A 484 -9.78 -6.92 -5.12
N THR A 485 -9.71 -5.94 -6.02
CA THR A 485 -10.38 -5.98 -7.33
C THR A 485 -9.38 -6.10 -8.48
N GLY A 486 -9.87 -6.43 -9.68
CA GLY A 486 -9.03 -6.63 -10.85
C GLY A 486 -9.62 -6.07 -12.14
N ALA A 487 -8.74 -5.64 -13.06
CA ALA A 487 -9.11 -5.37 -14.44
C ALA A 487 -8.13 -6.06 -15.38
N LEU A 488 -8.67 -6.91 -16.27
CA LEU A 488 -7.89 -7.62 -17.28
C LEU A 488 -7.61 -6.75 -18.52
N PRO A 489 -6.65 -7.14 -19.38
CA PRO A 489 -6.19 -6.30 -20.49
C PRO A 489 -7.30 -5.82 -21.41
N GLY A 490 -7.21 -4.55 -21.80
CA GLY A 490 -8.15 -3.91 -22.72
C GLY A 490 -9.55 -3.66 -22.17
N THR A 491 -9.73 -3.79 -20.86
CA THR A 491 -10.98 -3.38 -20.19
C THR A 491 -11.25 -1.89 -20.41
N GLU A 492 -12.47 -1.55 -20.82
CA GLU A 492 -12.99 -0.18 -20.93
C GLU A 492 -14.15 -0.01 -19.94
N VAL A 493 -14.03 0.93 -19.00
CA VAL A 493 -15.07 1.25 -18.01
C VAL A 493 -15.49 2.70 -18.17
N ASN A 494 -16.78 2.94 -18.37
CA ASN A 494 -17.34 4.29 -18.44
C ASN A 494 -17.48 4.96 -17.04
N ASP A 495 -17.81 6.24 -17.04
CA ASP A 495 -17.82 7.11 -15.86
C ASP A 495 -18.71 6.60 -14.70
N ASN A 496 -18.38 7.02 -13.47
CA ASN A 496 -19.17 6.78 -12.24
C ASN A 496 -19.46 5.30 -11.92
N SER A 497 -18.57 4.40 -12.33
CA SER A 497 -18.68 2.97 -12.05
C SER A 497 -17.89 2.55 -10.83
N THR A 498 -18.42 1.62 -10.03
CA THR A 498 -17.76 1.09 -8.83
C THR A 498 -17.69 -0.43 -8.87
N PHE A 499 -16.50 -1.00 -8.69
CA PHE A 499 -16.31 -2.44 -8.49
C PHE A 499 -16.19 -2.69 -7.00
N LEU A 500 -17.12 -3.47 -6.45
CA LEU A 500 -17.04 -3.94 -5.08
C LEU A 500 -15.90 -4.96 -4.92
N PRO A 501 -15.41 -5.16 -3.69
CA PRO A 501 -14.31 -6.10 -3.45
C PRO A 501 -14.51 -7.49 -4.04
N ILE A 502 -13.41 -8.12 -4.46
CA ILE A 502 -13.37 -9.43 -5.14
C ILE A 502 -14.04 -9.38 -6.54
N GLY A 503 -14.40 -8.19 -7.02
CA GLY A 503 -14.86 -7.95 -8.40
C GLY A 503 -13.69 -7.89 -9.39
N SER A 504 -13.80 -8.61 -10.52
CA SER A 504 -12.80 -8.53 -11.59
C SER A 504 -13.40 -8.69 -12.98
N THR A 505 -12.86 -7.98 -13.96
CA THR A 505 -13.29 -8.06 -15.37
C THR A 505 -12.64 -9.23 -16.10
N VAL A 506 -13.15 -9.54 -17.30
CA VAL A 506 -12.46 -10.35 -18.31
C VAL A 506 -11.78 -9.48 -19.36
N LYS A 507 -10.93 -10.08 -20.20
CA LYS A 507 -10.22 -9.37 -21.27
C LYS A 507 -11.20 -8.66 -22.20
N LEU A 508 -10.87 -7.42 -22.58
CA LEU A 508 -11.63 -6.60 -23.54
C LEU A 508 -13.08 -6.29 -23.08
N ASP A 509 -13.38 -6.42 -21.79
CA ASP A 509 -14.69 -6.07 -21.24
C ASP A 509 -15.00 -4.59 -21.48
N LYS A 510 -16.24 -4.31 -21.89
CA LYS A 510 -16.77 -2.95 -22.03
C LYS A 510 -17.93 -2.77 -21.09
N LEU A 511 -17.73 -1.93 -20.08
CA LEU A 511 -18.65 -1.79 -18.96
C LEU A 511 -19.29 -0.40 -18.98
N ASN A 512 -20.61 -0.39 -18.88
CA ASN A 512 -21.44 0.82 -18.84
C ASN A 512 -21.10 1.71 -17.64
N GLY A 513 -21.50 2.98 -17.73
CA GLY A 513 -21.32 3.96 -16.66
C GLY A 513 -22.43 3.86 -15.61
N ASP A 514 -22.29 4.66 -14.56
CA ASP A 514 -23.29 4.85 -13.50
C ASP A 514 -23.79 3.52 -12.89
N ALA A 515 -22.85 2.60 -12.65
CA ALA A 515 -23.17 1.23 -12.25
C ALA A 515 -22.24 0.70 -11.14
N ILE A 516 -22.78 -0.22 -10.35
CA ILE A 516 -22.02 -0.97 -9.35
C ILE A 516 -21.85 -2.39 -9.86
N TYR A 517 -20.62 -2.88 -9.84
CA TYR A 517 -20.18 -4.17 -10.34
C TYR A 517 -19.65 -5.06 -9.21
N SER A 518 -19.84 -6.37 -9.33
CA SER A 518 -19.26 -7.35 -8.40
C SER A 518 -19.10 -8.72 -9.06
N GLY A 519 -18.29 -9.59 -8.45
CA GLY A 519 -18.01 -10.95 -8.90
C GLY A 519 -16.96 -11.06 -9.99
N PHE A 520 -16.71 -12.30 -10.42
CA PHE A 520 -15.83 -12.63 -11.55
C PHE A 520 -16.54 -13.67 -12.45
N PRO A 521 -16.82 -13.34 -13.73
CA PRO A 521 -16.65 -12.03 -14.35
C PRO A 521 -17.54 -10.97 -13.68
N ALA A 522 -17.07 -9.72 -13.66
CA ALA A 522 -17.78 -8.61 -13.06
C ALA A 522 -19.12 -8.38 -13.75
N ARG A 523 -20.21 -8.39 -12.97
CA ARG A 523 -21.56 -8.12 -13.46
C ARG A 523 -22.15 -6.88 -12.79
N LYS A 524 -22.96 -6.14 -13.55
CA LYS A 524 -23.75 -5.04 -12.98
C LYS A 524 -24.75 -5.60 -11.96
N LEU A 525 -24.81 -4.96 -10.80
CA LEU A 525 -25.76 -5.28 -9.75
C LEU A 525 -27.09 -4.55 -9.96
N ASN A 526 -28.19 -5.21 -9.63
CA ASN A 526 -29.50 -4.55 -9.53
C ASN A 526 -29.70 -3.90 -8.15
N GLU A 527 -30.73 -3.08 -8.00
CA GLU A 527 -31.00 -2.35 -6.74
C GLU A 527 -31.13 -3.26 -5.52
N LYS A 528 -31.82 -4.40 -5.65
CA LYS A 528 -31.99 -5.37 -4.55
C LYS A 528 -30.66 -5.97 -4.11
N GLU A 529 -29.77 -6.25 -5.05
CA GLU A 529 -28.43 -6.77 -4.78
C GLU A 529 -27.53 -5.73 -4.14
N ILE A 530 -27.61 -4.48 -4.62
CA ILE A 530 -26.92 -3.34 -4.02
C ILE A 530 -27.38 -3.17 -2.56
N ILE A 531 -28.69 -3.14 -2.31
CA ILE A 531 -29.26 -3.05 -0.96
C ILE A 531 -28.78 -4.21 -0.07
N LYS A 532 -28.73 -5.43 -0.62
CA LYS A 532 -28.27 -6.60 0.14
C LYS A 532 -26.79 -6.52 0.52
N LEU A 533 -25.94 -5.99 -0.36
CA LEU A 533 -24.49 -5.93 -0.15
C LEU A 533 -24.06 -4.73 0.69
N LEU A 534 -24.76 -3.62 0.50
CA LEU A 534 -24.41 -2.34 1.11
C LEU A 534 -25.29 -2.03 2.34
N GLY A 535 -26.49 -2.59 2.42
CA GLY A 535 -27.50 -2.31 3.46
C GLY A 535 -28.52 -1.25 3.03
N GLU A 536 -29.75 -1.35 3.53
CA GLU A 536 -30.89 -0.48 3.18
C GLU A 536 -30.63 1.02 3.46
N ARG A 537 -29.90 1.34 4.54
CA ARG A 537 -29.68 2.72 5.01
C ARG A 537 -28.85 3.63 4.09
N ILE A 538 -28.20 3.12 3.04
CA ILE A 538 -27.34 3.93 2.16
C ILE A 538 -28.13 4.67 1.07
N GLN A 539 -29.36 4.23 0.76
CA GLN A 539 -30.20 4.86 -0.27
C GLN A 539 -31.12 5.96 0.24
N ASP A 540 -31.47 5.98 1.53
CA ASP A 540 -32.40 6.96 2.11
C ASP A 540 -31.82 8.38 2.24
N GLU A 541 -30.51 8.55 1.99
CA GLU A 541 -29.83 9.85 1.93
C GLU A 541 -29.50 10.24 0.48
N LYS A 542 -30.51 10.25 -0.40
CA LYS A 542 -30.42 10.80 -1.77
C LYS A 542 -30.66 12.31 -1.80
#